data_AF-A0A932KP40-F1
#
_entry.id   AF-A0A932KP40-F1
#
_cell.length_a   1.000
_cell.length_b   1.000
_cell.length_c   1.000
_cell.angle_alpha   90.00
_cell.angle_beta   90.00
_cell.angle_gamma   90.00
#
_symmetry.space_group_name_H-M   'P 1'
#
loop_
_entity.id
_entity.type
_entity.pdbx_description
1 polymer ?
#
loop_
_entity_poly.entity_id
_entity_poly.type
_entity_poly.pdbx_seq_one_letter_code
_entity_poly.pdbx_strand_id
1 'polypeptide(L)'
;MKPTYSIMNPDTNPLFDPKQYNLPVHKDKVVQPLPKTGEQSSKKLDPAVELVRQKIRYLYKDEPDVKEEVKEAFKAGSHRSKHQQFMYELTNSGRSLAEIQTAWHNYYLDLPDNQKHEVWQEFYTNHSGGAHYIKEQKPETKESTHKTAGSTHQKTPQTTQNIRDVRSVADIKDQLIKRVAGRRKPQKKEHLKSLFFGLGLGSIVLMIMLFGFFNERFIAPFITPSKVVSSTPIIIDPRNTPVSAEPKIIIPKINVEAPVIYNEPSIDEKAIQRALEEGVLHYATSPDPGELGNGAIFGHSSGNIFNEGKYKYAFILLKSLTNGDVFYLQKDSKRYIYKVVEKKIVKPTEVSVLNSIPNRPATFTLITCDPPGTSVNRLVVIGEQISPNPSTNIASKVNQDAANKPAILPSNSKSLWNQLYSWLSR
;
A
#
# COMPACT_ATOMS: atom_id res chain seq x y z
N MET A 1 -44.09 -17.31 14.21
CA MET A 1 -44.26 -17.46 12.76
C MET A 1 -42.91 -17.79 12.14
N LYS A 2 -42.74 -19.01 11.65
CA LYS A 2 -41.55 -19.44 10.89
C LYS A 2 -41.98 -19.56 9.42
N PRO A 3 -41.26 -18.98 8.44
CA PRO A 3 -41.51 -19.28 7.05
C PRO A 3 -40.72 -20.54 6.65
N THR A 4 -41.44 -21.56 6.24
CA THR A 4 -40.96 -22.70 5.45
C THR A 4 -40.63 -22.24 4.03
N TYR A 5 -39.43 -22.56 3.54
CA TYR A 5 -39.10 -22.45 2.12
C TYR A 5 -38.98 -23.86 1.52
N SER A 6 -39.81 -24.10 0.49
CA SER A 6 -39.78 -25.30 -0.34
C SER A 6 -38.51 -25.35 -1.18
N ILE A 7 -37.91 -26.53 -1.26
CA ILE A 7 -36.79 -26.84 -2.16
C ILE A 7 -37.39 -27.03 -3.56
N MET A 8 -37.01 -26.18 -4.51
CA MET A 8 -37.40 -26.29 -5.91
C MET A 8 -36.34 -27.09 -6.69
N ASN A 9 -36.82 -28.02 -7.51
CA ASN A 9 -36.10 -28.98 -8.35
C ASN A 9 -35.13 -28.30 -9.35
N PRO A 10 -33.87 -28.77 -9.55
CA PRO A 10 -32.88 -28.06 -10.37
C PRO A 10 -33.03 -28.17 -11.90
N ASP A 11 -34.05 -28.83 -12.44
CA ASP A 11 -34.11 -29.15 -13.88
C ASP A 11 -34.93 -28.20 -14.77
N THR A 12 -35.27 -27.00 -14.30
CA THR A 12 -35.94 -26.00 -15.15
C THR A 12 -35.46 -24.58 -14.88
N ASN A 13 -34.33 -24.18 -15.50
CA ASN A 13 -34.00 -22.77 -15.69
C ASN A 13 -33.71 -22.51 -17.18
N PRO A 14 -34.61 -21.84 -17.92
CA PRO A 14 -34.44 -21.54 -19.34
C PRO A 14 -33.70 -20.22 -19.51
N LEU A 15 -32.39 -20.20 -19.28
CA LEU A 15 -31.57 -18.99 -19.41
C LEU A 15 -30.28 -19.24 -20.19
N PHE A 16 -30.34 -19.93 -21.32
CA PHE A 16 -29.25 -19.92 -22.31
C PHE A 16 -29.82 -20.09 -23.73
N ASP A 17 -30.03 -18.96 -24.43
CA ASP A 17 -30.11 -18.93 -25.89
C ASP A 17 -28.75 -18.44 -26.43
N PRO A 18 -27.95 -19.31 -27.09
CA PRO A 18 -26.64 -18.93 -27.62
C PRO A 18 -26.71 -17.94 -28.81
N LYS A 19 -27.89 -17.47 -29.22
CA LYS A 19 -28.07 -16.52 -30.33
C LYS A 19 -28.14 -15.03 -29.93
N GLN A 20 -28.07 -14.68 -28.64
CA GLN A 20 -28.23 -13.27 -28.21
C GLN A 20 -26.94 -12.48 -27.92
N TYR A 21 -25.75 -13.06 -28.07
CA TYR A 21 -24.50 -12.30 -27.93
C TYR A 21 -24.04 -11.72 -29.27
N ASN A 22 -24.42 -10.46 -29.55
CA ASN A 22 -23.74 -9.63 -30.53
C ASN A 22 -22.67 -8.80 -29.80
N LEU A 23 -21.39 -9.14 -30.03
CA LEU A 23 -20.27 -8.24 -29.73
C LEU A 23 -20.47 -6.93 -30.52
N PRO A 24 -20.15 -5.74 -29.97
CA PRO A 24 -20.15 -4.52 -30.74
C PRO A 24 -19.04 -4.60 -31.82
N VAL A 25 -19.45 -4.99 -33.03
CA VAL A 25 -18.63 -4.90 -34.23
C VAL A 25 -18.52 -3.42 -34.59
N HIS A 26 -17.37 -2.80 -34.31
CA HIS A 26 -17.00 -1.57 -35.00
C HIS A 26 -16.90 -1.90 -36.50
N LYS A 27 -17.91 -1.49 -37.26
CA LYS A 27 -18.08 -1.87 -38.68
C LYS A 27 -17.04 -1.29 -39.65
N ASP A 28 -16.07 -0.50 -39.19
CA ASP A 28 -15.13 0.19 -40.12
C ASP A 28 -13.64 -0.08 -39.88
N LYS A 29 -13.28 -1.16 -39.17
CA LYS A 29 -11.90 -1.68 -39.22
C LYS A 29 -11.90 -3.19 -39.36
N VAL A 30 -11.91 -3.65 -40.62
CA VAL A 30 -11.52 -5.02 -40.96
C VAL A 30 -10.05 -5.18 -40.57
N VAL A 31 -9.80 -5.76 -39.39
CA VAL A 31 -8.47 -6.25 -39.05
C VAL A 31 -8.25 -7.47 -39.93
N GLN A 32 -7.51 -7.28 -41.03
CA GLN A 32 -7.16 -8.38 -41.90
C GLN A 32 -6.25 -9.34 -41.11
N PRO A 33 -6.53 -10.65 -41.09
CA PRO A 33 -5.59 -11.62 -40.56
C PRO A 33 -4.28 -11.54 -41.34
N LEU A 34 -3.15 -11.77 -40.65
CA LEU A 34 -1.84 -11.87 -41.31
C LEU A 34 -1.95 -12.85 -42.48
N PRO A 35 -1.49 -12.45 -43.70
CA PRO A 35 -1.59 -13.31 -44.86
C PRO A 35 -0.84 -14.61 -44.59
N LYS A 36 -1.52 -15.73 -44.83
CA LYS A 36 -0.90 -17.05 -44.81
C LYS A 36 0.20 -17.07 -45.87
N THR A 37 1.34 -17.62 -45.48
CA THR A 37 2.52 -17.86 -46.32
C THR A 37 2.06 -18.49 -47.65
N GLY A 38 2.08 -17.72 -48.74
CA GLY A 38 1.80 -18.28 -50.07
C GLY A 38 1.08 -17.39 -51.09
N GLU A 39 0.42 -16.28 -50.72
CA GLU A 39 -0.21 -15.41 -51.72
C GLU A 39 0.58 -14.13 -51.95
N GLN A 40 1.36 -14.15 -53.03
CA GLN A 40 2.08 -13.00 -53.55
C GLN A 40 1.11 -11.98 -54.14
N SER A 41 1.22 -10.72 -53.69
CA SER A 41 0.96 -9.57 -54.54
C SER A 41 2.17 -8.65 -54.52
N SER A 42 2.64 -8.36 -55.72
CA SER A 42 3.89 -7.71 -56.09
C SER A 42 4.03 -6.27 -55.61
N LYS A 43 4.43 -6.06 -54.37
CA LYS A 43 5.03 -4.79 -53.92
C LYS A 43 6.38 -5.07 -53.27
N LYS A 44 7.42 -4.44 -53.82
CA LYS A 44 8.79 -4.39 -53.29
C LYS A 44 8.73 -4.24 -51.76
N LEU A 45 9.02 -5.31 -51.01
CA LEU A 45 9.04 -5.25 -49.56
C LEU A 45 10.23 -4.40 -49.12
N ASP A 46 9.97 -3.41 -48.29
CA ASP A 46 10.98 -2.53 -47.71
C ASP A 46 11.93 -3.37 -46.83
N PRO A 47 13.25 -3.36 -47.09
CA PRO A 47 14.22 -4.12 -46.29
C PRO A 47 14.21 -3.75 -44.80
N ALA A 48 13.78 -2.53 -44.44
CA ALA A 48 13.60 -2.14 -43.04
C ALA A 48 12.45 -2.90 -42.36
N VAL A 49 11.35 -3.15 -43.09
CA VAL A 49 10.20 -3.91 -42.59
C VAL A 49 10.59 -5.37 -42.34
N GLU A 50 11.42 -5.95 -43.20
CA GLU A 50 11.88 -7.33 -43.04
C GLU A 50 12.84 -7.50 -41.85
N LEU A 51 13.71 -6.51 -41.60
CA LEU A 51 14.56 -6.45 -40.40
C LEU A 51 13.75 -6.37 -39.11
N VAL A 52 12.70 -5.54 -39.09
CA VAL A 52 11.80 -5.43 -37.92
C VAL A 52 11.06 -6.76 -37.70
N ARG A 53 10.55 -7.39 -38.75
CA ARG A 53 9.90 -8.71 -38.67
C ARG A 53 10.86 -9.80 -38.20
N GLN A 54 12.12 -9.75 -38.60
CA GLN A 54 13.13 -10.70 -38.16
C GLN A 54 13.44 -10.52 -36.67
N LYS A 55 13.58 -9.27 -36.19
CA LYS A 55 13.74 -8.97 -34.76
C LYS A 55 12.55 -9.42 -33.93
N ILE A 56 11.33 -9.18 -34.40
CA ILE A 56 10.11 -9.64 -33.72
C ILE A 56 10.09 -11.17 -33.66
N ARG A 57 10.33 -11.87 -34.78
CA ARG A 57 10.40 -13.34 -34.79
C ARG A 57 11.46 -13.91 -33.85
N TYR A 58 12.59 -13.22 -33.70
CA TYR A 58 13.63 -13.62 -32.76
C TYR A 58 13.19 -13.45 -31.30
N LEU A 59 12.53 -12.34 -30.96
CA LEU A 59 12.03 -12.07 -29.61
C LEU A 59 10.94 -13.07 -29.18
N TYR A 60 10.11 -13.52 -30.12
CA TYR A 60 8.97 -14.40 -29.86
C TYR A 60 9.23 -15.87 -30.26
N LYS A 61 10.50 -16.28 -30.41
CA LYS A 61 10.87 -17.63 -30.87
C LYS A 61 10.51 -18.71 -29.85
N ASP A 62 10.55 -18.36 -28.57
CA ASP A 62 10.38 -19.28 -27.44
C ASP A 62 8.98 -19.17 -26.80
N GLU A 63 8.06 -18.37 -27.37
CA GLU A 63 6.67 -18.34 -26.90
C GLU A 63 5.88 -19.51 -27.49
N PRO A 64 5.08 -20.21 -26.66
CA PRO A 64 4.18 -21.26 -27.15
C PRO A 64 3.18 -20.67 -28.16
N ASP A 65 2.82 -21.45 -29.19
CA ASP A 65 1.77 -21.06 -30.14
C ASP A 65 0.49 -20.74 -29.36
N VAL A 66 -0.20 -19.65 -29.70
CA VAL A 66 -1.48 -19.23 -29.11
C VAL A 66 -2.48 -20.40 -29.07
N LYS A 67 -2.41 -21.34 -30.03
CA LYS A 67 -3.24 -22.55 -30.02
C LYS A 67 -2.86 -23.55 -28.94
N GLU A 68 -1.58 -23.66 -28.61
CA GLU A 68 -1.08 -24.51 -27.52
C GLU A 68 -1.34 -23.84 -26.16
N GLU A 69 -1.21 -22.52 -26.03
CA GLU A 69 -1.64 -21.79 -24.83
C GLU A 69 -3.14 -21.94 -24.57
N VAL A 70 -3.96 -21.85 -25.61
CA VAL A 70 -5.40 -22.06 -25.49
C VAL A 70 -5.69 -23.52 -25.11
N LYS A 71 -4.99 -24.50 -25.66
CA LYS A 71 -5.14 -25.91 -25.25
C LYS A 71 -4.67 -26.17 -23.81
N GLU A 72 -3.60 -25.52 -23.35
CA GLU A 72 -3.14 -25.62 -21.96
C GLU A 72 -4.09 -24.90 -20.99
N ALA A 73 -4.62 -23.73 -21.36
CA ALA A 73 -5.65 -23.03 -20.59
C ALA A 73 -6.97 -23.82 -20.53
N PHE A 74 -7.34 -24.51 -21.61
CA PHE A 74 -8.50 -25.42 -21.63
C PHE A 74 -8.22 -26.73 -20.86
N LYS A 75 -7.00 -27.29 -20.91
CA LYS A 75 -6.61 -28.48 -20.13
C LYS A 75 -6.47 -28.19 -18.63
N ALA A 76 -6.01 -27.00 -18.26
CA ALA A 76 -5.96 -26.52 -16.88
C ALA A 76 -7.35 -26.26 -16.27
N GLY A 77 -8.42 -26.38 -17.07
CA GLY A 77 -9.81 -26.24 -16.62
C GLY A 77 -10.39 -27.45 -15.87
N SER A 78 -9.64 -28.54 -15.65
CA SER A 78 -10.19 -29.71 -14.96
C SER A 78 -10.07 -29.58 -13.43
N HIS A 79 -11.17 -29.15 -12.80
CA HIS A 79 -11.46 -29.05 -11.36
C HIS A 79 -10.96 -27.78 -10.63
N ARG A 80 -11.73 -26.69 -10.78
CA ARG A 80 -11.75 -25.61 -9.79
C ARG A 80 -12.43 -26.11 -8.52
N SER A 81 -11.91 -25.72 -7.37
CA SER A 81 -12.62 -25.94 -6.10
C SER A 81 -13.95 -25.17 -6.08
N LYS A 82 -14.84 -25.51 -5.14
CA LYS A 82 -16.09 -24.75 -4.94
C LYS A 82 -15.85 -23.26 -4.67
N HIS A 83 -14.76 -22.90 -3.99
CA HIS A 83 -14.42 -21.52 -3.64
C HIS A 83 -13.80 -20.76 -4.82
N GLN A 84 -12.93 -21.44 -5.59
CA GLN A 84 -12.37 -20.91 -6.83
C GLN A 84 -13.45 -20.70 -7.88
N GLN A 85 -14.43 -21.60 -7.95
CA GLN A 85 -15.57 -21.50 -8.84
C GLN A 85 -16.46 -20.31 -8.46
N PHE A 86 -16.76 -20.15 -7.16
CA PHE A 86 -17.50 -18.99 -6.66
C PHE A 86 -16.79 -17.67 -7.00
N MET A 87 -15.48 -17.59 -6.78
CA MET A 87 -14.70 -16.40 -7.14
C MET A 87 -14.66 -16.15 -8.65
N TYR A 88 -14.54 -17.20 -9.46
CA TYR A 88 -14.56 -17.09 -10.92
C TYR A 88 -15.90 -16.53 -11.43
N GLU A 89 -17.01 -17.07 -10.93
CA GLU A 89 -18.37 -16.60 -11.26
C GLU A 89 -18.58 -15.16 -10.79
N LEU A 90 -18.13 -14.83 -9.58
CA LEU A 90 -18.26 -13.50 -9.02
C LEU A 90 -17.47 -12.46 -9.84
N THR A 91 -16.26 -12.80 -10.26
CA THR A 91 -15.39 -11.91 -11.06
C THR A 91 -15.92 -11.75 -12.50
N ASN A 92 -16.56 -12.78 -13.05
CA ASN A 92 -17.17 -12.75 -14.39
C ASN A 92 -18.63 -12.29 -14.41
N SER A 93 -19.21 -11.93 -13.27
CA SER A 93 -20.61 -11.52 -13.15
C SER A 93 -20.92 -10.11 -13.70
N GLY A 94 -19.89 -9.34 -14.05
CA GLY A 94 -20.03 -7.93 -14.47
C GLY A 94 -20.34 -6.95 -13.33
N ARG A 95 -20.32 -7.41 -12.07
CA ARG A 95 -20.49 -6.58 -10.87
C ARG A 95 -19.30 -5.65 -10.65
N SER A 96 -19.56 -4.54 -9.96
CA SER A 96 -18.50 -3.61 -9.57
C SER A 96 -17.54 -4.24 -8.56
N LEU A 97 -16.30 -3.72 -8.48
CA LEU A 97 -15.27 -4.25 -7.57
C LEU A 97 -15.73 -4.23 -6.09
N ALA A 98 -16.47 -3.21 -5.68
CA ALA A 98 -17.02 -3.12 -4.33
C ALA A 98 -18.04 -4.24 -4.07
N GLU A 99 -18.93 -4.53 -5.02
CA GLU A 99 -19.92 -5.60 -4.90
C GLU A 99 -19.27 -6.98 -4.89
N ILE A 100 -18.21 -7.18 -5.68
CA ILE A 100 -17.40 -8.41 -5.66
C ILE A 100 -16.75 -8.58 -4.28
N GLN A 101 -16.16 -7.53 -3.72
CA GLN A 101 -15.55 -7.59 -2.39
C GLN A 101 -16.58 -7.89 -1.29
N THR A 102 -17.74 -7.23 -1.33
CA THR A 102 -18.82 -7.47 -0.37
C THR A 102 -19.39 -8.89 -0.48
N ALA A 103 -19.63 -9.37 -1.70
CA ALA A 103 -20.17 -10.71 -1.91
C ALA A 103 -19.17 -11.81 -1.51
N TRP A 104 -17.88 -11.63 -1.78
CA TRP A 104 -16.84 -12.54 -1.31
C TRP A 104 -16.72 -12.53 0.22
N HIS A 105 -16.76 -11.35 0.84
CA HIS A 105 -16.68 -11.21 2.28
C HIS A 105 -17.83 -11.94 2.98
N ASN A 106 -19.07 -11.73 2.51
CA ASN A 106 -20.25 -12.39 3.05
C ASN A 106 -20.19 -13.92 2.87
N TYR A 107 -19.80 -14.37 1.67
CA TYR A 107 -19.58 -15.79 1.40
C TYR A 107 -18.57 -16.41 2.36
N TYR A 108 -17.41 -15.76 2.57
CA TYR A 108 -16.37 -16.25 3.47
C TYR A 108 -16.80 -16.26 4.94
N LEU A 109 -17.57 -15.28 5.41
CA LEU A 109 -18.07 -15.22 6.79
C LEU A 109 -19.00 -16.40 7.11
N ASP A 110 -19.87 -16.76 6.15
CA ASP A 110 -20.85 -17.83 6.27
C ASP A 110 -20.22 -19.24 6.19
N LEU A 111 -18.94 -19.35 5.81
CA LEU A 111 -18.24 -20.63 5.78
C LEU A 111 -17.97 -21.18 7.20
N PRO A 112 -18.15 -22.48 7.43
CA PRO A 112 -17.67 -23.14 8.64
C PRO A 112 -16.12 -23.16 8.66
N ASP A 113 -15.53 -23.23 9.86
CA ASP A 113 -14.09 -23.05 10.05
C ASP A 113 -13.22 -24.01 9.23
N ASN A 114 -13.68 -25.24 9.01
CA ASN A 114 -12.98 -26.21 8.16
C ASN A 114 -12.87 -25.76 6.69
N GLN A 115 -13.89 -25.08 6.16
CA GLN A 115 -13.89 -24.56 4.78
C GLN A 115 -13.09 -23.26 4.67
N LYS A 116 -13.05 -22.44 5.73
CA LYS A 116 -12.15 -21.28 5.77
C LYS A 116 -10.69 -21.70 5.62
N HIS A 117 -10.29 -22.81 6.27
CA HIS A 117 -8.94 -23.37 6.12
C HIS A 117 -8.66 -23.85 4.69
N GLU A 118 -9.65 -24.44 4.01
CA GLU A 118 -9.57 -24.85 2.60
C GLU A 118 -9.29 -23.65 1.67
N VAL A 119 -10.02 -22.53 1.87
CA VAL A 119 -9.78 -21.27 1.13
C VAL A 119 -8.34 -20.77 1.30
N TRP A 120 -7.80 -20.79 2.53
CA TRP A 120 -6.42 -20.39 2.78
C TRP A 120 -5.41 -21.33 2.13
N GLN A 121 -5.63 -22.64 2.18
CA GLN A 121 -4.76 -23.62 1.53
C GLN A 121 -4.71 -23.41 0.01
N GLU A 122 -5.86 -23.15 -0.62
CA GLU A 122 -5.95 -22.82 -2.05
C GLU A 122 -5.24 -21.51 -2.39
N PHE A 123 -5.36 -20.50 -1.52
CA PHE A 123 -4.67 -19.24 -1.69
C PHE A 123 -3.14 -19.44 -1.66
N TYR A 124 -2.60 -20.12 -0.65
CA TYR A 124 -1.16 -20.34 -0.54
C TYR A 124 -0.60 -21.27 -1.62
N THR A 125 -1.32 -22.32 -2.01
CA THR A 125 -0.89 -23.19 -3.12
C THR A 125 -0.82 -22.44 -4.44
N ASN A 126 -1.78 -21.55 -4.74
CA ASN A 126 -1.76 -20.75 -5.97
C ASN A 126 -0.72 -19.60 -5.95
N HIS A 127 -0.29 -19.14 -4.78
CA HIS A 127 0.65 -18.01 -4.65
C HIS A 127 2.08 -18.41 -4.25
N SER A 128 2.31 -19.66 -3.86
CA SER A 128 3.64 -20.17 -3.47
C SER A 128 4.61 -20.36 -4.65
N GLY A 129 4.13 -20.40 -5.89
CA GLY A 129 4.97 -20.46 -7.10
C GLY A 129 5.73 -19.16 -7.43
N GLY A 130 5.42 -18.04 -6.76
CA GLY A 130 6.10 -16.75 -6.94
C GLY A 130 6.96 -16.30 -5.75
N ALA A 131 7.04 -17.11 -4.69
CA ALA A 131 7.62 -16.71 -3.40
C ALA A 131 8.80 -17.60 -3.01
N HIS A 132 9.89 -17.55 -3.77
CA HIS A 132 11.20 -18.05 -3.33
C HIS A 132 11.87 -17.12 -2.30
N TYR A 133 11.14 -16.65 -1.28
CA TYR A 133 11.73 -16.12 -0.05
C TYR A 133 10.67 -16.23 1.06
N ILE A 134 10.64 -17.37 1.75
CA ILE A 134 10.70 -17.54 3.22
C ILE A 134 10.79 -19.06 3.45
N LYS A 135 11.98 -19.52 3.80
CA LYS A 135 12.21 -20.89 4.24
C LYS A 135 11.68 -20.98 5.67
N GLU A 136 10.58 -21.71 5.86
CA GLU A 136 10.03 -22.02 7.18
C GLU A 136 11.10 -22.67 8.06
N GLN A 137 11.45 -22.02 9.18
CA GLN A 137 12.14 -22.67 10.28
C GLN A 137 11.12 -23.48 11.08
N LYS A 138 11.08 -24.78 10.78
CA LYS A 138 10.46 -25.82 11.60
C LYS A 138 11.29 -26.00 12.88
N PRO A 139 10.70 -25.97 14.09
CA PRO A 139 11.45 -26.29 15.30
C PRO A 139 11.68 -27.81 15.38
N GLU A 140 12.91 -28.22 15.07
CA GLU A 140 13.43 -29.53 15.46
C GLU A 140 13.56 -29.60 16.99
N THR A 141 12.83 -30.54 17.57
CA THR A 141 13.06 -31.08 18.90
C THR A 141 14.42 -31.79 18.91
N LYS A 142 15.42 -31.16 19.55
CA LYS A 142 16.66 -31.84 19.93
C LYS A 142 16.64 -32.16 21.41
N GLU A 143 16.72 -33.47 21.65
CA GLU A 143 16.82 -34.14 22.92
C GLU A 143 18.22 -33.95 23.55
N SER A 144 18.21 -33.66 24.85
CA SER A 144 19.21 -33.92 25.90
C SER A 144 20.71 -33.72 25.65
N THR A 145 21.33 -32.90 26.50
CA THR A 145 22.40 -33.37 27.42
C THR A 145 22.55 -32.35 28.54
N HIS A 146 22.19 -32.71 29.78
CA HIS A 146 22.96 -32.31 30.95
C HIS A 146 22.72 -33.29 32.09
N LYS A 147 23.85 -33.76 32.63
CA LYS A 147 24.02 -34.78 33.66
C LYS A 147 23.40 -34.32 34.99
N THR A 148 22.77 -35.23 35.72
CA THR A 148 22.75 -35.14 37.19
C THR A 148 22.89 -36.53 37.78
N ALA A 149 23.79 -36.58 38.77
CA ALA A 149 24.21 -37.73 39.53
C ALA A 149 23.04 -38.41 40.28
N GLY A 150 23.24 -39.70 40.55
CA GLY A 150 22.20 -40.59 41.04
C GLY A 150 21.67 -40.29 42.44
N SER A 151 20.48 -40.81 42.70
CA SER A 151 20.16 -41.47 43.96
C SER A 151 19.15 -42.59 43.73
N THR A 152 19.41 -43.66 44.44
CA THR A 152 18.78 -44.98 44.48
C THR A 152 17.36 -44.92 45.07
N HIS A 153 16.38 -45.64 44.49
CA HIS A 153 15.71 -46.78 45.15
C HIS A 153 14.53 -47.40 44.35
N GLN A 154 14.62 -48.73 44.25
CA GLN A 154 13.56 -49.75 44.27
C GLN A 154 12.59 -49.95 43.08
N LYS A 155 12.87 -51.03 42.33
CA LYS A 155 11.89 -51.96 41.71
C LYS A 155 10.97 -52.52 42.82
N THR A 156 9.67 -52.81 42.64
CA THR A 156 9.00 -53.83 41.80
C THR A 156 7.49 -53.80 42.22
N PRO A 157 6.52 -54.57 41.65
CA PRO A 157 6.22 -55.01 40.28
C PRO A 157 4.86 -54.50 39.75
N GLN A 158 4.71 -54.51 38.43
CA GLN A 158 3.41 -54.42 37.74
C GLN A 158 2.54 -55.64 38.08
N THR A 159 1.31 -55.39 38.53
CA THR A 159 0.24 -56.39 38.53
C THR A 159 -0.75 -56.02 37.43
N THR A 160 -0.87 -56.89 36.43
CA THR A 160 -1.94 -56.92 35.45
C THR A 160 -3.27 -57.20 36.16
N GLN A 161 -4.24 -56.28 36.09
CA GLN A 161 -5.65 -56.64 36.19
C GLN A 161 -6.49 -55.82 35.22
N ASN A 162 -7.11 -56.55 34.32
CA ASN A 162 -8.13 -56.14 33.38
C ASN A 162 -9.47 -56.45 34.06
N ILE A 163 -10.18 -55.46 34.59
CA ILE A 163 -11.58 -55.62 35.02
C ILE A 163 -12.36 -54.38 34.57
N ARG A 164 -13.34 -54.63 33.71
CA ARG A 164 -14.41 -53.71 33.34
C ARG A 164 -15.22 -53.38 34.60
N ASP A 165 -15.10 -52.15 35.10
CA ASP A 165 -16.05 -51.58 36.06
C ASP A 165 -16.49 -50.20 35.57
N VAL A 166 -17.74 -50.12 35.11
CA VAL A 166 -18.43 -48.86 34.86
C VAL A 166 -18.65 -48.19 36.22
N ARG A 167 -17.66 -47.42 36.68
CA ARG A 167 -17.80 -46.57 37.86
C ARG A 167 -18.79 -45.46 37.54
N SER A 168 -19.87 -45.42 38.32
CA SER A 168 -20.86 -44.36 38.27
C SER A 168 -20.19 -43.00 38.51
N VAL A 169 -20.60 -42.00 37.73
CA VAL A 169 -20.13 -40.60 37.83
C VAL A 169 -20.28 -40.05 39.26
N ALA A 170 -21.18 -40.61 40.06
CA ALA A 170 -21.38 -40.27 41.47
C ALA A 170 -20.15 -40.63 42.34
N ASP A 171 -19.56 -41.81 42.15
CA ASP A 171 -18.40 -42.25 42.94
C ASP A 171 -17.13 -41.48 42.57
N ILE A 172 -17.03 -41.06 41.31
CA ILE A 172 -15.94 -40.19 40.84
C ILE A 172 -16.07 -38.79 41.46
N LYS A 173 -17.30 -38.26 41.57
CA LYS A 173 -17.57 -36.97 42.23
C LYS A 173 -17.24 -37.03 43.72
N ASP A 174 -17.64 -38.07 44.43
CA ASP A 174 -17.35 -38.21 45.86
C ASP A 174 -15.85 -38.42 46.14
N GLN A 175 -15.15 -39.15 45.28
CA GLN A 175 -13.68 -39.28 45.37
C GLN A 175 -12.98 -37.96 45.05
N LEU A 176 -13.49 -37.14 44.12
CA LEU A 176 -12.95 -35.81 43.85
C LEU A 176 -13.15 -34.87 45.03
N ILE A 177 -14.36 -34.84 45.61
CA ILE A 177 -14.70 -33.94 46.72
C ILE A 177 -13.88 -34.30 47.96
N LYS A 178 -13.70 -35.59 48.27
CA LYS A 178 -12.83 -36.03 49.37
C LYS A 178 -11.34 -35.75 49.11
N ARG A 179 -10.87 -35.77 47.86
CA ARG A 179 -9.48 -35.36 47.50
C ARG A 179 -9.25 -33.85 47.57
N VAL A 180 -10.29 -33.05 47.33
CA VAL A 180 -10.21 -31.58 47.39
C VAL A 180 -10.36 -31.08 48.82
N ALA A 181 -11.16 -31.75 49.66
CA ALA A 181 -11.34 -31.41 51.08
C ALA A 181 -10.05 -31.52 51.93
N GLY A 182 -9.03 -32.24 51.45
CA GLY A 182 -7.73 -32.38 52.11
C GLY A 182 -6.65 -31.37 51.68
N ARG A 183 -6.94 -30.41 50.78
CA ARG A 183 -5.93 -29.41 50.38
C ARG A 183 -5.77 -28.36 51.48
N ARG A 184 -4.60 -28.39 52.13
CA ARG A 184 -4.09 -27.39 53.08
C ARG A 184 -4.49 -25.97 52.66
N LYS A 185 -5.04 -25.20 53.61
CA LYS A 185 -5.27 -23.75 53.47
C LYS A 185 -3.98 -23.10 52.93
N PRO A 186 -4.04 -22.34 51.82
CA PRO A 186 -2.85 -21.79 51.19
C PRO A 186 -2.18 -20.79 52.14
N GLN A 187 -0.90 -20.99 52.43
CA GLN A 187 -0.12 -20.04 53.22
C GLN A 187 0.10 -18.76 52.39
N LYS A 188 0.09 -17.60 53.06
CA LYS A 188 0.23 -16.25 52.49
C LYS A 188 1.38 -16.05 51.48
N LYS A 189 2.37 -16.95 51.44
CA LYS A 189 3.53 -16.92 50.52
C LYS A 189 3.20 -17.40 49.10
N GLU A 190 2.11 -18.14 48.87
CA GLU A 190 1.73 -18.61 47.52
C GLU A 190 0.93 -17.57 46.73
N HIS A 191 0.11 -16.77 47.42
CA HIS A 191 -0.62 -15.64 46.79
C HIS A 191 0.31 -14.59 46.18
N LEU A 192 1.52 -14.44 46.75
CA LEU A 192 2.53 -13.51 46.25
C LEU A 192 3.10 -13.96 44.90
N LYS A 193 3.24 -15.28 44.68
CA LYS A 193 3.74 -15.84 43.40
C LYS A 193 2.73 -15.64 42.27
N SER A 194 1.44 -15.83 42.53
CA SER A 194 0.38 -15.52 41.57
C SER A 194 0.26 -14.01 41.32
N LEU A 195 0.55 -13.16 42.32
CA LEU A 195 0.56 -11.70 42.17
C LEU A 195 1.69 -11.25 41.25
N PHE A 196 2.91 -11.75 41.45
CA PHE A 196 4.04 -11.45 40.56
C PHE A 196 3.84 -12.01 39.15
N PHE A 197 3.22 -13.18 39.02
CA PHE A 197 2.85 -13.73 37.71
C PHE A 197 1.83 -12.85 36.98
N GLY A 198 0.77 -12.41 37.68
CA GLY A 198 -0.23 -11.49 37.13
C GLY A 198 0.34 -10.13 36.76
N LEU A 199 1.20 -9.56 37.60
CA LEU A 199 1.92 -8.30 37.31
C LEU A 199 2.91 -8.45 36.15
N GLY A 200 3.60 -9.58 36.06
CA GLY A 200 4.51 -9.87 34.95
C GLY A 200 3.76 -9.99 33.62
N LEU A 201 2.67 -10.76 33.59
CA LEU A 201 1.84 -10.90 32.40
C LEU A 201 1.16 -9.57 32.03
N GLY A 202 0.67 -8.82 33.02
CA GLY A 202 0.11 -7.48 32.82
C GLY A 202 1.13 -6.49 32.27
N SER A 203 2.38 -6.53 32.74
CA SER A 203 3.48 -5.71 32.24
C SER A 203 3.82 -6.05 30.79
N ILE A 204 3.85 -7.33 30.42
CA ILE A 204 4.10 -7.76 29.04
C ILE A 204 2.98 -7.30 28.11
N VAL A 205 1.72 -7.47 28.51
CA VAL A 205 0.56 -6.99 27.73
C VAL A 205 0.60 -5.47 27.59
N LEU A 206 0.90 -4.75 28.67
CA LEU A 206 1.08 -3.30 28.65
C LEU A 206 2.22 -2.90 27.71
N MET A 207 3.35 -3.61 27.74
CA MET A 207 4.50 -3.33 26.87
C MET A 207 4.14 -3.57 25.40
N ILE A 208 3.43 -4.64 25.07
CA ILE A 208 2.96 -4.90 23.70
C ILE A 208 1.98 -3.81 23.24
N MET A 209 1.05 -3.41 24.11
CA MET A 209 0.11 -2.32 23.82
C MET A 209 0.83 -0.98 23.64
N LEU A 210 1.77 -0.65 24.54
CA LEU A 210 2.60 0.55 24.46
C LEU A 210 3.51 0.53 23.24
N PHE A 211 4.04 -0.64 22.86
CA PHE A 211 4.84 -0.80 21.66
C PHE A 211 3.98 -0.56 20.41
N GLY A 212 2.76 -1.10 20.35
CA GLY A 212 1.81 -0.82 19.28
C GLY A 212 1.49 0.68 19.18
N PHE A 213 1.11 1.29 20.30
CA PHE A 213 0.84 2.72 20.39
C PHE A 213 2.05 3.58 20.02
N PHE A 214 3.25 3.22 20.48
CA PHE A 214 4.49 3.92 20.17
C PHE A 214 4.84 3.78 18.68
N ASN A 215 4.75 2.58 18.13
CA ASN A 215 5.03 2.34 16.73
C ASN A 215 4.05 3.13 15.83
N GLU A 216 2.77 3.15 16.19
CA GLU A 216 1.76 3.94 15.47
C GLU A 216 1.98 5.45 15.60
N ARG A 217 2.31 5.95 16.80
CA ARG A 217 2.46 7.38 17.07
C ARG A 217 3.78 7.98 16.57
N PHE A 218 4.86 7.18 16.56
CA PHE A 218 6.22 7.68 16.33
C PHE A 218 6.90 7.10 15.09
N ILE A 219 6.55 5.89 14.63
CA ILE A 219 7.24 5.26 13.48
C ILE A 219 6.39 5.36 12.21
N ALA A 220 5.07 5.14 12.30
CA ALA A 220 4.18 5.14 11.14
C ALA A 220 4.25 6.41 10.26
N PRO A 221 4.40 7.64 10.78
CA PRO A 221 4.53 8.84 9.95
C PRO A 221 5.77 8.86 9.04
N PHE A 222 6.81 8.12 9.43
CA PHE A 222 8.08 8.07 8.68
C PHE A 222 8.05 7.03 7.55
N ILE A 223 7.15 6.04 7.62
CA ILE A 223 7.04 4.95 6.63
C ILE A 223 5.88 5.21 5.66
N THR A 224 4.79 5.78 6.17
CA THR A 224 3.56 6.03 5.41
C THR A 224 2.97 7.38 5.84
N PRO A 225 3.47 8.50 5.30
CA PRO A 225 3.07 9.84 5.75
C PRO A 225 1.57 10.15 5.53
N SER A 226 0.86 9.39 4.68
CA SER A 226 -0.53 9.68 4.31
C SER A 226 -1.55 8.61 4.69
N LYS A 227 -1.40 7.87 5.80
CA LYS A 227 -2.44 6.90 6.24
C LYS A 227 -3.84 7.49 6.42
N VAL A 228 -3.97 8.82 6.52
CA VAL A 228 -5.25 9.55 6.56
C VAL A 228 -5.96 9.64 5.20
N VAL A 229 -5.33 9.16 4.12
CA VAL A 229 -5.94 9.02 2.79
C VAL A 229 -5.87 7.55 2.40
N SER A 230 -7.00 7.03 1.91
CA SER A 230 -7.32 5.60 1.81
C SER A 230 -6.16 4.73 1.29
N SER A 231 -5.96 3.56 1.90
CA SER A 231 -4.84 2.61 1.70
C SER A 231 -4.82 1.90 0.34
N THR A 232 -5.44 2.49 -0.68
CA THR A 232 -5.29 2.03 -2.05
C THR A 232 -4.02 2.63 -2.62
N PRO A 233 -3.11 1.86 -3.25
CA PRO A 233 -2.11 2.46 -4.12
C PRO A 233 -2.88 3.35 -5.08
N ILE A 234 -2.53 4.63 -5.11
CA ILE A 234 -3.20 5.61 -5.96
C ILE A 234 -2.78 5.31 -7.41
N ILE A 235 -3.34 4.24 -7.99
CA ILE A 235 -3.27 3.91 -9.41
C ILE A 235 -4.22 4.89 -10.08
N ILE A 236 -3.71 6.08 -10.31
CA ILE A 236 -4.42 7.10 -11.07
C ILE A 236 -4.33 6.68 -12.53
N ASP A 237 -5.45 6.29 -13.12
CA ASP A 237 -5.58 6.33 -14.57
C ASP A 237 -5.59 7.82 -14.98
N PRO A 238 -4.56 8.31 -15.68
CA PRO A 238 -4.48 9.71 -16.09
C PRO A 238 -5.61 10.13 -17.03
N ARG A 239 -6.39 9.20 -17.60
CA ARG A 239 -7.45 9.49 -18.56
C ARG A 239 -8.86 9.44 -17.98
N ASN A 240 -9.12 8.63 -16.95
CA ASN A 240 -10.49 8.29 -16.54
C ASN A 240 -10.87 8.57 -15.08
N THR A 241 -9.94 8.94 -14.19
CA THR A 241 -10.34 9.30 -12.81
C THR A 241 -10.88 10.74 -12.76
N PRO A 242 -12.04 10.99 -12.13
CA PRO A 242 -12.53 12.35 -11.89
C PRO A 242 -11.46 13.17 -11.14
N VAL A 243 -11.16 14.36 -11.64
CA VAL A 243 -10.28 15.30 -10.94
C VAL A 243 -11.16 16.09 -9.98
N SER A 244 -10.83 16.02 -8.68
CA SER A 244 -11.54 16.83 -7.68
C SER A 244 -11.34 18.32 -7.98
N ALA A 245 -12.32 19.15 -7.64
CA ALA A 245 -12.18 20.60 -7.73
C ALA A 245 -11.13 21.14 -6.74
N GLU A 246 -10.91 20.41 -5.64
CA GLU A 246 -9.96 20.79 -4.58
C GLU A 246 -8.50 20.69 -5.07
N PRO A 247 -7.70 21.77 -4.90
CA PRO A 247 -6.30 21.73 -5.28
C PRO A 247 -5.47 20.80 -4.40
N LYS A 248 -4.72 19.89 -5.01
CA LYS A 248 -3.89 18.91 -4.29
C LYS A 248 -2.68 18.41 -5.07
N ILE A 249 -1.68 17.95 -4.34
CA ILE A 249 -0.52 17.24 -4.86
C ILE A 249 -0.68 15.74 -4.57
N ILE A 250 -0.33 14.91 -5.54
CA ILE A 250 -0.29 13.45 -5.38
C ILE A 250 1.07 12.93 -5.85
N ILE A 251 1.76 12.16 -5.00
CA ILE A 251 3.06 11.55 -5.29
C ILE A 251 2.94 10.04 -5.00
N PRO A 252 2.60 9.21 -6.01
CA PRO A 252 2.24 7.80 -5.78
C PRO A 252 3.35 6.99 -5.12
N LYS A 253 4.60 7.16 -5.56
CA LYS A 253 5.74 6.35 -5.08
C LYS A 253 5.95 6.41 -3.57
N ILE A 254 5.64 7.56 -2.97
CA ILE A 254 5.80 7.79 -1.53
C ILE A 254 4.45 7.90 -0.81
N ASN A 255 3.37 7.52 -1.50
CA ASN A 255 2.00 7.58 -1.04
C ASN A 255 1.67 8.94 -0.40
N VAL A 256 1.92 10.04 -1.12
CA VAL A 256 1.56 11.39 -0.67
C VAL A 256 0.30 11.84 -1.40
N GLU A 257 -0.70 12.29 -0.65
CA GLU A 257 -1.84 13.06 -1.13
C GLU A 257 -2.10 14.18 -0.12
N ALA A 258 -1.92 15.43 -0.53
CA ALA A 258 -2.03 16.60 0.35
C ALA A 258 -2.65 17.79 -0.40
N PRO A 259 -3.47 18.62 0.28
CA PRO A 259 -3.99 19.84 -0.31
C PRO A 259 -2.85 20.81 -0.62
N VAL A 260 -2.98 21.55 -1.72
CA VAL A 260 -2.03 22.61 -2.09
C VAL A 260 -2.68 23.96 -1.81
N ILE A 261 -2.05 24.75 -0.95
CA ILE A 261 -2.49 26.07 -0.56
C ILE A 261 -1.97 27.07 -1.60
N TYR A 262 -2.88 27.70 -2.35
CA TYR A 262 -2.58 28.70 -3.40
C TYR A 262 -2.92 30.13 -2.99
N ASN A 263 -3.64 30.32 -1.88
CA ASN A 263 -4.22 31.60 -1.45
C ASN A 263 -3.38 32.34 -0.41
N GLU A 264 -2.11 31.97 -0.22
CA GLU A 264 -1.16 32.71 0.62
C GLU A 264 -0.33 33.64 -0.27
N PRO A 265 -0.63 34.95 -0.33
CA PRO A 265 0.07 35.89 -1.19
C PRO A 265 1.42 36.35 -0.62
N SER A 266 1.68 36.10 0.66
CA SER A 266 2.89 36.56 1.35
C SER A 266 4.05 35.59 1.14
N ILE A 267 5.26 36.15 1.03
CA ILE A 267 6.52 35.40 1.12
C ILE A 267 7.14 35.46 2.51
N ASP A 268 6.43 36.04 3.49
CA ASP A 268 6.87 36.11 4.89
C ASP A 268 6.88 34.72 5.53
N GLU A 269 7.97 34.39 6.23
CA GLU A 269 8.17 33.08 6.85
C GLU A 269 7.00 32.68 7.76
N LYS A 270 6.47 33.61 8.57
CA LYS A 270 5.40 33.29 9.52
C LYS A 270 4.09 32.96 8.81
N ALA A 271 3.78 33.67 7.72
CA ALA A 271 2.62 33.38 6.90
C ALA A 271 2.76 32.01 6.21
N ILE A 272 3.94 31.75 5.64
CA ILE A 272 4.28 30.47 5.02
C ILE A 272 4.16 29.30 6.00
N GLN A 273 4.69 29.44 7.23
CA GLN A 273 4.60 28.38 8.24
C GLN A 273 3.14 28.03 8.57
N ARG A 274 2.25 29.03 8.69
CA ARG A 274 0.82 28.79 8.95
C ARG A 274 0.16 28.06 7.80
N ALA A 275 0.42 28.46 6.55
CA ALA A 275 -0.13 27.77 5.39
C ALA A 275 0.33 26.30 5.31
N LEU A 276 1.58 26.01 5.70
CA LEU A 276 2.14 24.67 5.73
C LEU A 276 1.56 23.76 6.85
N GLU A 277 0.83 24.31 7.83
CA GLU A 277 0.07 23.52 8.81
C GLU A 277 -1.17 22.87 8.19
N GLU A 278 -1.74 23.51 7.16
CA GLU A 278 -2.97 23.11 6.46
C GLU A 278 -2.72 22.29 5.19
N GLY A 279 -1.49 22.24 4.68
CA GLY A 279 -1.15 21.50 3.46
C GLY A 279 0.29 21.67 3.02
N VAL A 280 0.51 21.51 1.72
CA VAL A 280 1.73 22.01 1.05
C VAL A 280 1.43 23.38 0.45
N LEU A 281 2.43 24.25 0.37
CA LEU A 281 2.25 25.63 -0.07
C LEU A 281 2.75 25.81 -1.50
N HIS A 282 1.92 26.32 -2.40
CA HIS A 282 2.40 26.91 -3.65
C HIS A 282 3.05 28.26 -3.37
N TYR A 283 4.21 28.49 -3.96
CA TYR A 283 4.97 29.70 -3.70
C TYR A 283 4.37 30.88 -4.50
N ALA A 284 3.92 31.92 -3.78
CA ALA A 284 3.14 33.04 -4.31
C ALA A 284 3.76 33.72 -5.55
N THR A 285 5.10 33.78 -5.62
CA THR A 285 5.84 34.41 -6.72
C THR A 285 6.31 33.41 -7.78
N SER A 286 5.67 32.25 -7.88
CA SER A 286 5.95 31.23 -8.89
C SER A 286 4.74 30.95 -9.79
N PRO A 287 4.95 30.53 -11.05
CA PRO A 287 3.89 30.15 -11.97
C PRO A 287 2.94 29.09 -11.41
N ASP A 288 1.69 29.15 -11.85
CA ASP A 288 0.68 28.12 -11.58
C ASP A 288 0.87 26.88 -12.48
N PRO A 289 0.30 25.71 -12.11
CA PRO A 289 0.22 24.57 -13.03
C PRO A 289 -0.55 24.95 -14.30
N GLY A 290 0.06 24.67 -15.47
CA GLY A 290 -0.47 25.08 -16.77
C GLY A 290 0.04 26.43 -17.27
N GLU A 291 0.90 27.11 -16.51
CA GLU A 291 1.65 28.27 -16.97
C GLU A 291 3.09 27.88 -17.40
N LEU A 292 3.73 28.74 -18.18
CA LEU A 292 5.15 28.63 -18.54
C LEU A 292 6.05 29.11 -17.40
N GLY A 293 7.22 28.48 -17.24
CA GLY A 293 8.20 28.78 -16.21
C GLY A 293 8.34 27.66 -15.17
N ASN A 294 8.87 28.00 -13.99
CA ASN A 294 9.11 27.06 -12.90
C ASN A 294 8.25 27.40 -11.67
N GLY A 295 7.15 26.66 -11.48
CA GLY A 295 6.36 26.72 -10.25
C GLY A 295 7.09 26.09 -9.08
N ALA A 296 6.79 26.50 -7.84
CA ALA A 296 7.40 25.92 -6.64
C ALA A 296 6.36 25.54 -5.60
N ILE A 297 6.56 24.38 -4.97
CA ILE A 297 5.76 23.90 -3.85
C ILE A 297 6.66 23.58 -2.66
N PHE A 298 6.35 24.18 -1.53
CA PHE A 298 7.00 23.92 -0.25
C PHE A 298 6.17 22.94 0.57
N GLY A 299 6.85 22.03 1.25
CA GLY A 299 6.22 21.10 2.19
C GLY A 299 7.14 20.77 3.35
N HIS A 300 6.56 20.47 4.51
CA HIS A 300 7.34 20.05 5.66
C HIS A 300 7.89 18.63 5.48
N SER A 301 9.19 18.47 5.73
CA SER A 301 9.84 17.16 5.87
C SER A 301 9.81 16.66 7.31
N SER A 302 9.42 17.53 8.25
CA SER A 302 9.32 17.22 9.66
C SER A 302 8.64 18.37 10.41
N GLY A 303 7.74 18.04 11.32
CA GLY A 303 7.37 18.91 12.43
C GLY A 303 7.72 18.23 13.74
N ASN A 304 7.82 19.01 14.80
CA ASN A 304 7.71 18.47 16.15
C ASN A 304 6.40 17.64 16.25
N ILE A 305 6.45 16.48 16.90
CA ILE A 305 5.26 15.68 17.23
C ILE A 305 4.19 16.47 18.00
N PHE A 306 4.59 17.56 18.68
CA PHE A 306 3.74 18.50 19.40
C PHE A 306 3.42 19.79 18.62
N ASN A 307 4.03 20.05 17.45
CA ASN A 307 3.59 21.16 16.59
C ASN A 307 2.23 20.80 15.97
N GLU A 308 1.39 21.82 15.83
CA GLU A 308 0.07 21.73 15.19
C GLU A 308 0.21 21.41 13.69
N GLY A 309 -0.90 21.02 13.06
CA GLY A 309 -0.94 20.72 11.62
C GLY A 309 -0.88 19.23 11.25
N LYS A 310 -1.70 18.85 10.27
CA LYS A 310 -1.85 17.45 9.80
C LYS A 310 -0.74 17.05 8.81
N TYR A 311 -0.09 18.02 8.18
CA TYR A 311 0.80 17.82 7.02
C TYR A 311 2.29 18.01 7.32
N LYS A 312 2.66 18.01 8.61
CA LYS A 312 4.04 18.14 9.13
C LYS A 312 5.06 17.13 8.59
N TYR A 313 4.61 16.05 7.97
CA TYR A 313 5.48 15.03 7.37
C TYR A 313 5.19 14.83 5.87
N ALA A 314 4.44 15.72 5.23
CA ALA A 314 3.99 15.55 3.84
C ALA A 314 5.15 15.24 2.87
N PHE A 315 6.28 15.93 3.02
CA PHE A 315 7.47 15.76 2.16
C PHE A 315 8.63 15.03 2.85
N ILE A 316 8.40 14.33 3.97
CA ILE A 316 9.48 13.60 4.68
C ILE A 316 10.16 12.55 3.79
N LEU A 317 9.39 11.90 2.91
CA LEU A 317 9.86 10.87 2.00
C LEU A 317 10.27 11.40 0.63
N LEU A 318 10.30 12.71 0.41
CA LEU A 318 10.64 13.31 -0.89
C LEU A 318 12.03 12.89 -1.39
N LYS A 319 12.97 12.60 -0.47
CA LYS A 319 14.31 12.06 -0.79
C LYS A 319 14.29 10.73 -1.54
N SER A 320 13.21 9.96 -1.42
CA SER A 320 13.04 8.64 -2.04
C SER A 320 12.67 8.73 -3.52
N LEU A 321 12.32 9.93 -4.01
CA LEU A 321 12.10 10.17 -5.43
C LEU A 321 13.41 10.09 -6.22
N THR A 322 13.32 9.58 -7.43
CA THR A 322 14.39 9.40 -8.41
C THR A 322 13.92 9.90 -9.76
N ASN A 323 14.86 10.19 -10.66
CA ASN A 323 14.54 10.59 -12.02
C ASN A 323 13.62 9.54 -12.69
N GLY A 324 12.59 10.00 -13.38
CA GLY A 324 11.56 9.17 -14.00
C GLY A 324 10.31 8.96 -13.15
N ASP A 325 10.35 9.18 -11.84
CA ASP A 325 9.13 9.14 -11.01
C ASP A 325 8.17 10.27 -11.39
N VAL A 326 6.88 10.09 -11.07
CA VAL A 326 5.86 11.08 -11.38
C VAL A 326 5.19 11.65 -10.13
N PHE A 327 4.78 12.90 -10.23
CA PHE A 327 3.83 13.52 -9.31
C PHE A 327 2.77 14.30 -10.08
N TYR A 328 1.64 14.51 -9.43
CA TYR A 328 0.47 15.17 -10.00
C TYR A 328 0.14 16.43 -9.22
N LEU A 329 -0.19 17.50 -9.94
CA LEU A 329 -0.83 18.68 -9.39
C LEU A 329 -2.25 18.77 -9.92
N GLN A 330 -3.22 18.89 -9.02
CA GLN A 330 -4.61 19.13 -9.37
C GLN A 330 -4.96 20.56 -9.00
N LYS A 331 -5.52 21.30 -9.95
CA LYS A 331 -5.99 22.68 -9.77
C LYS A 331 -7.08 22.95 -10.80
N ASP A 332 -8.14 23.65 -10.41
CA ASP A 332 -9.24 24.05 -11.31
C ASP A 332 -9.85 22.87 -12.09
N SER A 333 -10.04 21.72 -11.42
CA SER A 333 -10.50 20.45 -12.02
C SER A 333 -9.63 19.91 -13.16
N LYS A 334 -8.39 20.40 -13.29
CA LYS A 334 -7.38 19.90 -14.23
C LYS A 334 -6.26 19.20 -13.48
N ARG A 335 -5.72 18.16 -14.11
CA ARG A 335 -4.56 17.43 -13.60
C ARG A 335 -3.36 17.67 -14.49
N TYR A 336 -2.27 18.08 -13.87
CA TYR A 336 -0.96 18.26 -14.46
C TYR A 336 -0.04 17.16 -13.95
N ILE A 337 0.63 16.48 -14.86
CA ILE A 337 1.54 15.38 -14.58
C ILE A 337 2.96 15.87 -14.81
N TYR A 338 3.82 15.69 -13.82
CA TYR A 338 5.23 16.04 -13.87
C TYR A 338 6.08 14.80 -13.68
N LYS A 339 7.14 14.69 -14.47
CA LYS A 339 8.16 13.64 -14.36
C LYS A 339 9.41 14.22 -13.74
N VAL A 340 9.91 13.60 -12.68
CA VAL A 340 11.14 14.02 -11.99
C VAL A 340 12.33 13.89 -12.94
N VAL A 341 13.09 14.97 -13.08
CA VAL A 341 14.28 15.06 -13.95
C VAL A 341 15.56 15.37 -13.19
N GLU A 342 15.44 15.98 -12.02
CA GLU A 342 16.60 16.36 -11.21
C GLU A 342 16.24 16.34 -9.72
N LYS A 343 17.22 15.96 -8.89
CA LYS A 343 17.16 16.05 -7.43
C LYS A 343 18.50 16.58 -6.92
N LYS A 344 18.46 17.59 -6.05
CA LYS A 344 19.66 18.19 -5.46
C LYS A 344 19.42 18.71 -4.04
N ILE A 345 20.51 18.86 -3.30
CA ILE A 345 20.52 19.51 -1.98
C ILE A 345 21.20 20.87 -2.16
N VAL A 346 20.55 21.93 -1.70
CA VAL A 346 21.03 23.31 -1.84
C VAL A 346 21.03 24.04 -0.50
N LYS A 347 21.78 25.14 -0.42
CA LYS A 347 21.71 26.01 0.76
C LYS A 347 20.39 26.80 0.78
N PRO A 348 19.88 27.20 1.96
CA PRO A 348 18.68 28.02 2.06
C PRO A 348 18.80 29.35 1.30
N THR A 349 20.01 29.89 1.15
CA THR A 349 20.29 31.12 0.39
C THR A 349 20.26 30.93 -1.13
N GLU A 350 20.17 29.69 -1.63
CA GLU A 350 20.22 29.38 -3.06
C GLU A 350 18.83 29.50 -3.69
N VAL A 351 18.31 30.73 -3.72
CA VAL A 351 16.96 31.04 -4.22
C VAL A 351 16.84 30.93 -5.75
N SER A 352 17.96 30.74 -6.45
CA SER A 352 18.00 30.50 -7.91
C SER A 352 17.25 29.25 -8.34
N VAL A 353 16.98 28.31 -7.43
CA VAL A 353 16.17 27.11 -7.70
C VAL A 353 14.70 27.42 -8.03
N LEU A 354 14.24 28.63 -7.72
CA LEU A 354 12.89 29.12 -8.06
C LEU A 354 12.80 29.72 -9.47
N ASN A 355 13.95 29.96 -10.12
CA ASN A 355 13.99 30.54 -11.45
C ASN A 355 13.50 29.54 -12.50
N SER A 356 13.09 30.08 -13.64
CA SER A 356 12.86 29.30 -14.86
C SER A 356 14.09 28.48 -15.24
N ILE A 357 13.86 27.23 -15.66
CA ILE A 357 14.93 26.27 -15.94
C ILE A 357 15.23 26.28 -17.45
N PRO A 358 16.50 26.48 -17.87
CA PRO A 358 16.86 26.49 -19.28
C PRO A 358 16.41 25.21 -19.99
N ASN A 359 15.89 25.37 -21.21
CA ASN A 359 15.39 24.29 -22.08
C ASN A 359 14.25 23.45 -21.48
N ARG A 360 13.59 23.92 -20.41
CA ARG A 360 12.40 23.29 -19.84
C ARG A 360 11.29 24.33 -19.65
N PRO A 361 10.34 24.42 -20.59
CA PRO A 361 9.37 25.53 -20.63
C PRO A 361 8.34 25.48 -19.50
N ALA A 362 8.09 24.31 -18.91
CA ALA A 362 7.12 24.14 -17.83
C ALA A 362 7.64 23.12 -16.80
N THR A 363 8.02 23.60 -15.63
CA THR A 363 8.53 22.79 -14.52
C THR A 363 7.84 23.11 -13.21
N PHE A 364 7.87 22.14 -12.29
CA PHE A 364 7.52 22.35 -10.90
C PHE A 364 8.62 21.83 -9.99
N THR A 365 8.98 22.62 -8.99
CA THR A 365 10.03 22.32 -8.02
C THR A 365 9.42 22.05 -6.65
N LEU A 366 9.59 20.84 -6.15
CA LEU A 366 9.19 20.44 -4.79
C LEU A 366 10.35 20.69 -3.83
N ILE A 367 10.10 21.46 -2.77
CA ILE A 367 11.15 21.92 -1.83
C ILE A 367 10.78 21.52 -0.41
N THR A 368 11.75 20.95 0.31
CA THR A 368 11.63 20.65 1.73
C THR A 368 12.98 20.77 2.44
N CYS A 369 13.05 20.70 3.77
CA CYS A 369 14.34 20.73 4.46
C CYS A 369 15.06 19.38 4.43
N ASP A 370 16.39 19.45 4.41
CA ASP A 370 17.27 18.29 4.48
C ASP A 370 18.48 18.55 5.40
N PRO A 371 18.83 17.63 6.30
CA PRO A 371 18.04 16.47 6.71
C PRO A 371 16.68 16.86 7.32
N PRO A 372 15.69 15.95 7.34
CA PRO A 372 14.43 16.16 8.07
C PRO A 372 14.70 16.58 9.51
N GLY A 373 13.97 17.56 10.02
CA GLY A 373 14.08 18.10 11.38
C GLY A 373 15.01 19.31 11.49
N THR A 374 15.73 19.65 10.42
CA THR A 374 16.72 20.73 10.41
C THR A 374 16.32 21.84 9.43
N SER A 375 17.00 22.97 9.51
CA SER A 375 16.85 24.09 8.55
C SER A 375 18.12 24.35 7.74
N VAL A 376 19.11 23.45 7.83
CA VAL A 376 20.48 23.63 7.33
C VAL A 376 20.52 23.68 5.80
N ASN A 377 19.88 22.72 5.13
CA ASN A 377 19.79 22.67 3.68
C ASN A 377 18.34 22.52 3.22
N ARG A 378 18.15 22.58 1.90
CA ARG A 378 16.89 22.24 1.23
C ARG A 378 17.12 21.10 0.27
N LEU A 379 16.25 20.09 0.34
CA LEU A 379 16.09 19.12 -0.73
C LEU A 379 15.17 19.72 -1.78
N VAL A 380 15.62 19.67 -3.03
CA VAL A 380 14.95 20.22 -4.22
C VAL A 380 14.75 19.08 -5.20
N VAL A 381 13.50 18.83 -5.58
CA VAL A 381 13.12 17.87 -6.62
C VAL A 381 12.43 18.61 -7.75
N ILE A 382 12.98 18.52 -8.96
CA ILE A 382 12.48 19.22 -10.13
C ILE A 382 11.73 18.22 -11.01
N GLY A 383 10.47 18.53 -11.32
CA GLY A 383 9.65 17.82 -12.27
C GLY A 383 9.40 18.64 -13.53
N GLU A 384 9.46 17.99 -14.69
CA GLU A 384 9.08 18.56 -15.98
C GLU A 384 7.67 18.10 -16.35
N GLN A 385 6.82 19.04 -16.80
CA GLN A 385 5.45 18.72 -17.17
C GLN A 385 5.43 17.78 -18.39
N ILE A 386 4.68 16.69 -18.31
CA ILE A 386 4.47 15.73 -19.41
C ILE A 386 3.01 15.68 -19.88
N SER A 387 2.06 16.16 -19.07
CA SER A 387 0.65 16.26 -19.44
C SER A 387 -0.08 17.33 -18.62
N PRO A 388 -1.02 18.10 -19.19
CA PRO A 388 -1.28 18.26 -20.62
C PRO A 388 -0.01 18.73 -21.36
N ASN A 389 -0.01 18.69 -22.70
CA ASN A 389 1.18 19.05 -23.47
C ASN A 389 1.67 20.48 -23.08
N PRO A 390 2.92 20.65 -22.61
CA PRO A 390 3.45 21.94 -22.16
C PRO A 390 3.38 23.06 -23.21
N SER A 391 3.36 22.72 -24.50
CA SER A 391 3.21 23.71 -25.59
C SER A 391 1.86 24.43 -25.58
N THR A 392 0.88 23.91 -24.84
CA THR A 392 -0.45 24.53 -24.66
C THR A 392 -0.54 25.41 -23.41
N ASN A 393 0.53 25.51 -22.62
CA ASN A 393 0.57 26.35 -21.44
C ASN A 393 0.52 27.84 -21.80
N ILE A 394 -0.07 28.64 -20.91
CA ILE A 394 -0.14 30.10 -21.05
C ILE A 394 1.11 30.75 -20.45
N ALA A 395 1.43 31.98 -20.88
CA ALA A 395 2.48 32.75 -20.22
C ALA A 395 2.12 33.01 -18.75
N SER A 396 3.08 32.85 -17.85
CA SER A 396 2.84 33.15 -16.44
C SER A 396 2.62 34.65 -16.25
N LYS A 397 1.65 34.99 -15.38
CA LYS A 397 1.37 36.38 -14.99
C LYS A 397 2.35 36.91 -13.95
N VAL A 398 3.20 36.04 -13.40
CA VAL A 398 4.12 36.38 -12.34
C VAL A 398 5.46 36.79 -12.94
N ASN A 399 5.85 38.06 -12.77
CA ASN A 399 7.20 38.51 -13.10
C ASN A 399 8.20 37.89 -12.12
N GLN A 400 9.00 36.93 -12.57
CA GLN A 400 10.11 36.35 -11.82
C GLN A 400 11.35 37.28 -11.75
N ASP A 401 11.15 38.59 -11.93
CA ASP A 401 12.21 39.59 -11.88
C ASP A 401 12.82 39.69 -10.48
N ALA A 402 14.10 40.07 -10.42
CA ALA A 402 14.93 40.02 -9.22
C ALA A 402 14.42 40.86 -8.03
N ALA A 403 13.49 41.79 -8.23
CA ALA A 403 13.04 42.74 -7.21
C ALA A 403 12.19 42.14 -6.08
N ASN A 404 11.56 40.97 -6.29
CA ASN A 404 10.67 40.33 -5.31
C ASN A 404 11.14 38.92 -4.87
N LYS A 405 12.43 38.60 -5.06
CA LYS A 405 12.98 37.31 -4.61
C LYS A 405 13.35 37.39 -3.12
N PRO A 406 12.97 36.39 -2.31
CA PRO A 406 13.43 36.34 -0.93
C PRO A 406 14.97 36.16 -0.92
N ALA A 407 15.61 36.56 0.17
CA ALA A 407 17.02 36.26 0.39
C ALA A 407 17.26 34.79 0.76
N ILE A 408 16.23 34.11 1.28
CA ILE A 408 16.33 32.76 1.85
C ILE A 408 15.04 31.97 1.53
N LEU A 409 15.19 30.69 1.20
CA LEU A 409 14.10 29.74 1.04
C LEU A 409 13.42 29.41 2.39
N PRO A 410 12.08 29.37 2.43
CA PRO A 410 11.32 29.07 3.64
C PRO A 410 11.81 27.85 4.41
N SER A 411 11.75 27.89 5.74
CA SER A 411 12.29 26.86 6.62
C SER A 411 11.24 25.87 7.14
N ASN A 412 11.66 24.87 7.91
CA ASN A 412 10.73 24.07 8.69
C ASN A 412 10.38 24.81 9.99
N SER A 413 9.23 24.47 10.58
CA SER A 413 8.86 24.91 11.92
C SER A 413 9.98 24.64 12.93
N LYS A 414 10.09 25.49 13.97
CA LYS A 414 11.15 25.37 14.99
C LYS A 414 11.18 23.95 15.58
N SER A 415 12.37 23.37 15.66
CA SER A 415 12.58 22.06 16.28
C SER A 415 12.26 22.08 17.77
N LEU A 416 11.98 20.91 18.34
CA LEU A 416 11.74 20.72 19.78
C LEU A 416 12.83 21.32 20.65
N TRP A 417 14.08 21.07 20.28
CA TRP A 417 15.24 21.55 21.02
C TRP A 417 15.35 23.07 20.96
N ASN A 418 15.03 23.68 19.82
CA ASN A 418 15.01 25.14 19.70
C ASN A 418 13.86 25.76 20.52
N GLN A 419 12.69 25.13 20.56
CA GLN A 419 11.58 25.56 21.40
C GLN A 419 11.91 25.43 22.89
N LEU A 420 12.43 24.27 23.32
CA LEU A 420 12.82 24.00 24.70
C LEU A 420 13.93 24.94 25.16
N TYR A 421 14.98 25.13 24.35
CA TYR A 421 16.05 26.05 24.66
C TYR A 421 15.55 27.49 24.75
N SER A 422 14.67 27.92 23.83
CA SER A 422 14.07 29.26 23.90
C SER A 422 13.14 29.49 25.09
N TRP A 423 12.55 28.41 25.63
CA TRP A 423 11.77 28.44 26.87
C TRP A 423 12.68 28.47 28.11
N LEU A 424 13.80 27.73 28.09
CA LEU A 424 14.81 27.73 29.16
C LEU A 424 15.66 29.00 29.21
N SER A 425 15.80 29.71 28.09
CA SER A 425 16.58 30.94 27.98
C SER A 425 15.75 32.22 28.14
N ARG A 426 14.46 32.10 28.48
CA ARG A 426 13.58 33.18 28.91
C ARG A 426 13.50 33.17 30.42
#